data_AF-A0A954MK59-F1
#
_entry.id   AF-A0A954MK59-F1
#
_cell.length_a   1.000
_cell.length_b   1.000
_cell.length_c   1.000
_cell.angle_alpha   90.00
_cell.angle_beta   90.00
_cell.angle_gamma   90.00
#
_symmetry.space_group_name_H-M   'P 1'
#
loop_
_entity.id
_entity.type
_entity.pdbx_description
1 polymer ?
#
loop_
_entity_poly.entity_id
_entity_poly.type
_entity_poly.pdbx_seq_one_letter_code
_entity_poly.pdbx_strand_id
1 'polypeptide(L)'
;MGQGVAQLEFGYTFTFDSEAGTRTRSHSVPEILFRYGIIDDWMELRFGGNYAYQSVSGLTAAGAEDLYLGAKLALTPQAGFLPEMAIIPQMTVPTGHSTLTAGEVLPGVNWIYGWEINDILSTAGSTQFNRAMDDTGSAYTE
;
A
#
# COMPACT_ATOMS: atom_id res chain seq x y z
N MET A 1 12.98 1.60 8.85
CA MET A 1 13.07 1.14 10.25
C MET A 1 14.52 0.87 10.55
N GLY A 2 14.95 1.03 11.79
CA GLY A 2 16.30 0.59 12.18
C GLY A 2 16.47 -0.92 12.07
N GLN A 3 17.73 -1.36 12.02
CA GLN A 3 18.07 -2.77 11.91
C GLN A 3 17.43 -3.59 13.04
N GLY A 4 16.79 -4.71 12.69
CA GLY A 4 16.18 -5.64 13.64
C GLY A 4 14.88 -5.14 14.26
N VAL A 5 14.41 -3.93 13.93
CA VAL A 5 13.13 -3.41 14.41
C VAL A 5 12.00 -4.05 13.62
N ALA A 6 11.08 -4.69 14.34
CA ALA A 6 9.82 -5.20 13.81
C ALA A 6 8.69 -4.28 14.25
N GLN A 7 7.85 -3.87 13.30
CA GLN A 7 6.64 -3.09 13.54
C GLN A 7 5.44 -3.83 12.95
N LEU A 8 4.35 -3.82 13.71
CA LEU A 8 3.09 -4.40 13.30
C LEU A 8 2.02 -3.32 13.40
N GLU A 9 1.40 -3.01 12.28
CA GLU A 9 0.32 -2.03 12.15
C GLU A 9 -1.00 -2.76 11.92
N PHE A 10 -2.06 -2.24 12.52
CA PHE A 10 -3.44 -2.68 12.32
C PHE A 10 -4.30 -1.48 11.96
N GLY A 11 -5.12 -1.64 10.93
CA GLY A 11 -6.03 -0.61 10.45
C GLY A 11 -7.45 -1.14 10.24
N TYR A 12 -8.36 -0.18 10.08
CA TYR A 12 -9.71 -0.40 9.61
C TYR A 12 -10.04 0.74 8.65
N THR A 13 -10.44 0.38 7.43
CA THR A 13 -10.90 1.34 6.44
C THR A 13 -12.36 1.09 6.12
N PHE A 14 -13.11 2.19 6.08
CA PHE A 14 -14.47 2.22 5.55
C PHE A 14 -14.52 3.14 4.34
N THR A 15 -14.97 2.58 3.21
CA THR A 15 -15.13 3.34 1.97
C THR A 15 -16.60 3.36 1.58
N PHE A 16 -17.08 4.54 1.21
CA PHE A 16 -18.43 4.75 0.72
C PHE A 16 -18.38 5.50 -0.60
N ASP A 17 -19.02 4.93 -1.62
CA ASP A 17 -19.17 5.53 -2.93
C ASP A 17 -20.64 5.44 -3.41
N SER A 18 -21.06 6.46 -4.14
CA SER A 18 -22.39 6.62 -4.70
C SER A 18 -22.32 7.33 -6.04
N GLU A 19 -22.25 6.56 -7.12
CA GLU A 19 -22.18 7.08 -8.49
C GLU A 19 -23.27 6.46 -9.37
N ALA A 20 -23.92 7.28 -10.20
CA ALA A 20 -24.91 6.87 -11.20
C ALA A 20 -26.04 5.91 -10.69
N GLY A 21 -26.40 5.98 -9.41
CA GLY A 21 -27.42 5.11 -8.79
C GLY A 21 -26.89 3.77 -8.24
N THR A 22 -25.60 3.48 -8.45
CA THR A 22 -24.90 2.38 -7.79
C THR A 22 -24.34 2.84 -6.46
N ARG A 23 -24.60 2.06 -5.41
CA ARG A 23 -24.11 2.33 -4.06
C ARG A 23 -23.10 1.27 -3.65
N THR A 24 -21.87 1.69 -3.38
CA THR A 24 -20.78 0.81 -2.93
C THR A 24 -20.42 1.13 -1.49
N ARG A 25 -20.37 0.08 -0.65
CA ARG A 25 -19.86 0.14 0.72
C ARG A 25 -18.77 -0.92 0.86
N SER A 26 -17.61 -0.53 1.35
CA SER A 26 -16.52 -1.47 1.63
C SER A 26 -16.00 -1.31 3.06
N HIS A 27 -15.73 -2.43 3.71
CA HIS A 27 -15.08 -2.51 5.01
C HIS A 27 -13.84 -3.40 4.88
N SER A 28 -12.67 -2.88 5.23
CA SER A 28 -11.41 -3.63 5.26
C SER A 28 -10.95 -3.81 6.69
N VAL A 29 -10.94 -5.05 7.19
CA VAL A 29 -10.59 -5.36 8.58
C VAL A 29 -10.12 -6.82 8.78
N PRO A 30 -9.05 -7.04 9.56
CA PRO A 30 -8.03 -6.07 9.94
C PRO A 30 -7.12 -5.76 8.75
N GLU A 31 -6.72 -4.50 8.60
CA GLU A 31 -5.63 -4.15 7.69
C GLU A 31 -4.31 -4.33 8.41
N ILE A 32 -3.61 -5.43 8.14
CA ILE A 32 -2.36 -5.74 8.81
C ILE A 32 -1.22 -5.30 7.92
N LEU A 33 -0.24 -4.58 8.47
CA LEU A 33 1.03 -4.31 7.81
C LEU A 33 2.18 -4.61 8.75
N PHE A 34 2.92 -5.66 8.44
CA PHE A 34 4.15 -6.02 9.10
C PHE A 34 5.34 -5.38 8.38
N ARG A 35 6.23 -4.74 9.14
CA ARG A 35 7.45 -4.10 8.64
C ARG A 35 8.66 -4.58 9.43
N TYR A 36 9.76 -4.89 8.74
CA TYR A 36 10.98 -5.39 9.38
C TYR A 36 12.23 -4.77 8.78
N GLY A 37 13.03 -4.08 9.61
CA GLY A 37 14.32 -3.52 9.22
C GLY A 37 15.42 -4.59 9.17
N ILE A 38 16.11 -4.72 8.04
CA ILE A 38 17.11 -5.78 7.83
C ILE A 38 18.53 -5.24 7.87
N ILE A 39 18.80 -4.12 7.19
CA ILE A 39 20.13 -3.54 7.02
C ILE A 39 20.05 -2.08 7.45
N ASP A 40 20.50 -1.78 8.67
CA ASP A 40 20.42 -0.44 9.29
C ASP A 40 19.08 0.23 8.97
N ASP A 41 19.13 1.50 8.56
CA ASP A 41 17.97 2.23 8.04
C ASP A 41 17.85 2.12 6.51
N TRP A 42 18.71 1.33 5.86
CA TRP A 42 18.80 1.23 4.41
C TRP A 42 17.75 0.32 3.79
N MET A 43 17.39 -0.79 4.45
CA MET A 43 16.43 -1.75 3.90
C MET A 43 15.39 -2.21 4.92
N GLU A 44 14.11 -2.09 4.54
CA GLU A 44 12.96 -2.54 5.32
C GLU A 44 12.03 -3.38 4.43
N LEU A 45 11.64 -4.58 4.87
CA LEU A 45 10.62 -5.39 4.20
C LEU A 45 9.24 -5.08 4.74
N ARG A 46 8.23 -5.24 3.88
CA ARG A 46 6.82 -4.99 4.17
C ARG A 46 5.95 -6.14 3.67
N PHE A 47 5.05 -6.58 4.53
CA PHE A 47 4.06 -7.62 4.25
C PHE A 47 2.71 -7.12 4.75
N GLY A 48 1.77 -6.94 3.83
CA GLY A 48 0.44 -6.45 4.13
C GLY A 48 -0.61 -7.44 3.70
N GLY A 49 -1.71 -7.48 4.43
CA GLY A 49 -2.87 -8.28 4.07
C GLY A 49 -4.07 -7.87 4.86
N ASN A 50 -5.24 -8.06 4.27
CA ASN A 50 -6.49 -7.68 4.89
C ASN A 50 -7.65 -8.55 4.38
N TYR A 51 -8.79 -8.41 5.06
CA TYR A 51 -10.02 -9.07 4.69
C TYR A 51 -11.07 -7.99 4.42
N ALA A 52 -11.70 -8.04 3.25
CA ALA A 52 -12.67 -7.06 2.82
C ALA A 52 -14.09 -7.63 2.84
N TYR A 53 -15.04 -6.76 3.17
CA TYR A 53 -16.48 -6.96 3.01
C TYR A 53 -17.02 -5.84 2.13
N GLN A 54 -17.39 -6.18 0.90
CA GLN A 54 -17.88 -5.22 -0.08
C GLN A 54 -19.36 -5.47 -0.37
N SER A 55 -20.16 -4.40 -0.44
CA SER A 55 -21.54 -4.43 -0.87
C SER A 55 -21.75 -3.45 -2.01
N VAL A 56 -22.18 -3.95 -3.17
CA VAL A 56 -22.49 -3.16 -4.37
C VAL A 56 -23.96 -3.38 -4.71
N SER A 57 -24.78 -2.33 -4.53
CA SER A 57 -26.22 -2.36 -4.84
C SER A 57 -26.98 -3.55 -4.23
N GLY A 58 -26.55 -3.99 -3.03
CA GLY A 58 -27.14 -5.10 -2.28
C GLY A 58 -26.52 -6.48 -2.53
N LEU A 59 -25.65 -6.64 -3.54
CA LEU A 59 -24.80 -7.82 -3.69
C LEU A 59 -23.61 -7.70 -2.75
N THR A 60 -23.28 -8.76 -2.02
CA THR A 60 -22.19 -8.76 -1.03
C THR A 60 -21.10 -9.76 -1.42
N ALA A 61 -19.85 -9.34 -1.32
CA ALA A 61 -18.67 -10.19 -1.40
C ALA A 61 -17.84 -10.02 -0.12
N ALA A 62 -17.23 -11.11 0.35
CA ALA A 62 -16.39 -11.11 1.53
C ALA A 62 -15.24 -12.09 1.33
N GLY A 63 -14.02 -11.67 1.67
CA GLY A 63 -12.84 -12.51 1.48
C GLY A 63 -11.53 -11.80 1.81
N ALA A 64 -10.45 -12.57 1.83
CA ALA A 64 -9.11 -11.99 1.88
C ALA A 64 -8.82 -11.25 0.58
N GLU A 65 -8.17 -10.09 0.66
CA GLU A 65 -7.61 -9.41 -0.50
C GLU A 65 -6.21 -9.98 -0.82
N ASP A 66 -5.66 -9.54 -1.95
CA ASP A 66 -4.32 -9.96 -2.39
C ASP A 66 -3.23 -9.49 -1.43
N LEU A 67 -2.24 -10.35 -1.20
CA LEU A 67 -1.16 -10.05 -0.26
C LEU A 67 -0.27 -8.94 -0.83
N TYR A 68 -0.04 -7.89 -0.06
CA TYR A 68 0.91 -6.83 -0.36
C TYR A 68 2.32 -7.23 0.07
N LEU A 69 3.27 -7.13 -0.86
CA LEU A 69 4.70 -7.29 -0.59
C LEU A 69 5.42 -6.01 -1.01
N GLY A 70 6.34 -5.53 -0.17
CA GLY A 70 7.15 -4.36 -0.49
C GLY A 70 8.51 -4.37 0.18
N ALA A 71 9.43 -3.59 -0.36
CA ALA A 71 10.72 -3.33 0.26
C ALA A 71 11.06 -1.85 0.15
N LYS A 72 11.25 -1.14 1.28
CA LYS A 72 11.78 0.22 1.28
C LYS A 72 13.31 0.16 1.20
N LEU A 73 13.87 0.86 0.23
CA LEU A 73 15.30 1.03 0.03
C LEU A 73 15.63 2.52 0.16
N ALA A 74 16.39 2.90 1.19
CA ALA A 74 16.83 4.27 1.34
C ALA A 74 17.85 4.63 0.24
N LEU A 75 17.71 5.81 -0.35
CA LEU A 75 18.57 6.30 -1.41
C LEU A 75 19.56 7.36 -0.89
N THR A 76 19.04 8.39 -0.25
CA THR A 76 19.84 9.51 0.27
C THR A 76 19.29 9.99 1.59
N PRO A 77 20.14 10.31 2.58
CA PRO A 77 19.71 11.09 3.73
C PRO A 77 19.41 12.53 3.31
N GLN A 78 18.64 13.25 4.12
CA GLN A 78 18.47 14.69 3.93
C GLN A 78 19.83 15.41 4.08
N ALA A 79 20.12 16.34 3.16
CA ALA A 79 21.33 17.13 3.16
C ALA A 79 21.05 18.59 2.82
N GLY A 80 20.94 19.44 3.83
CA GLY A 80 20.53 20.83 3.67
C GLY A 80 19.13 20.92 3.07
N PHE A 81 19.02 21.43 1.84
CA PHE A 81 17.75 21.53 1.11
C PHE A 81 17.42 20.28 0.27
N LEU A 82 18.35 19.32 0.13
CA LEU A 82 18.08 18.07 -0.60
C LEU A 82 17.27 17.13 0.30
N PRO A 83 16.17 16.53 -0.19
CA PRO A 83 15.32 15.67 0.62
C PRO A 83 16.02 14.36 1.02
N GLU A 84 15.54 13.77 2.11
CA GLU A 84 15.69 12.33 2.30
C GLU A 84 14.85 11.62 1.23
N MET A 85 15.41 10.59 0.59
CA MET A 85 14.72 9.86 -0.47
C MET A 85 14.81 8.36 -0.24
N ALA A 86 13.75 7.65 -0.60
CA ALA A 86 13.72 6.20 -0.65
C ALA A 86 12.80 5.71 -1.78
N ILE A 87 13.06 4.52 -2.30
CA ILE A 87 12.16 3.84 -3.23
C ILE A 87 11.55 2.62 -2.56
N ILE A 88 10.32 2.31 -2.94
CA ILE A 88 9.57 1.16 -2.45
C ILE A 88 9.08 0.39 -3.68
N PRO A 89 9.91 -0.50 -4.27
CA PRO A 89 9.36 -1.57 -5.08
C PRO A 89 8.33 -2.36 -4.26
N GLN A 90 7.18 -2.58 -4.86
CA GLN A 90 6.04 -3.21 -4.23
C GLN A 90 5.25 -4.04 -5.23
N MET A 91 4.41 -4.95 -4.73
CA MET A 91 3.48 -5.71 -5.54
C MET A 91 2.32 -6.22 -4.71
N THR A 92 1.17 -6.46 -5.35
CA THR A 92 0.15 -7.36 -4.81
C THR A 92 0.26 -8.73 -5.49
N VAL A 93 0.09 -9.79 -4.72
CA VAL A 93 0.21 -11.18 -5.17
C VAL A 93 -1.16 -11.86 -5.08
N PRO A 94 -1.60 -12.63 -6.09
CA PRO A 94 -2.97 -13.12 -6.22
C PRO A 94 -3.29 -14.28 -5.26
N THR A 95 -3.30 -13.99 -3.97
CA THR A 95 -3.61 -14.93 -2.88
C THR A 95 -5.01 -14.71 -2.30
N GLY A 96 -5.69 -13.66 -2.75
CA GLY A 96 -7.00 -13.27 -2.27
C GLY A 96 -8.12 -14.21 -2.72
N HIS A 97 -9.33 -13.91 -2.24
CA HIS A 97 -10.56 -14.59 -2.64
C HIS A 97 -10.87 -14.30 -4.12
N SER A 98 -11.48 -15.25 -4.82
CA SER A 98 -11.72 -15.17 -6.29
C SER A 98 -12.52 -13.96 -6.77
N THR A 99 -13.28 -13.32 -5.88
CA THR A 99 -14.08 -12.12 -6.17
C THR A 99 -13.39 -10.80 -5.77
N LEU A 100 -12.22 -10.87 -5.14
CA LEU A 100 -11.47 -9.72 -4.60
C LEU A 100 -10.00 -9.71 -5.05
N THR A 101 -9.55 -10.77 -5.73
CA THR A 101 -8.20 -10.90 -6.28
C THR A 101 -8.13 -10.33 -7.70
N ALA A 102 -6.99 -9.76 -8.06
CA ALA A 102 -6.69 -9.41 -9.45
C ALA A 102 -6.36 -10.65 -10.30
N GLY A 103 -6.09 -11.81 -9.68
CA GLY A 103 -5.75 -13.06 -10.37
C GLY A 103 -4.35 -13.09 -11.01
N GLU A 104 -3.59 -11.99 -10.92
CA GLU A 104 -2.19 -11.91 -11.34
C GLU A 104 -1.38 -11.02 -10.39
N VAL A 105 -0.04 -11.04 -10.55
CA VAL A 105 0.84 -10.15 -9.79
C VAL A 105 0.77 -8.75 -10.38
N LEU A 106 0.49 -7.76 -9.53
CA LEU A 106 0.48 -6.35 -9.90
C LEU A 106 1.69 -5.64 -9.29
N PRO A 107 2.80 -5.48 -10.03
CA PRO A 107 3.99 -4.81 -9.54
C PRO A 107 3.83 -3.28 -9.57
N GLY A 108 4.60 -2.61 -8.75
CA GLY A 108 4.72 -1.17 -8.75
C GLY A 108 5.97 -0.68 -8.05
N VAL A 109 6.18 0.62 -8.11
CA VAL A 109 7.25 1.32 -7.41
C VAL A 109 6.74 2.65 -6.89
N ASN A 110 7.06 2.95 -5.64
CA ASN A 110 6.77 4.25 -5.04
C ASN A 110 8.08 4.94 -4.65
N TRP A 111 8.34 6.11 -5.22
CA TRP A 111 9.44 6.98 -4.83
C TRP A 111 8.93 7.99 -3.80
N ILE A 112 9.45 7.89 -2.58
CA ILE A 112 9.12 8.77 -1.48
C ILE A 112 10.28 9.73 -1.21
N TYR A 113 9.95 10.96 -0.87
CA TYR A 113 10.92 12.01 -0.56
C TYR A 113 10.38 12.96 0.49
N GLY A 114 11.23 13.44 1.40
CA GLY A 114 10.81 14.27 2.52
C GLY A 114 11.86 15.23 3.03
N TRP A 115 11.39 16.24 3.74
CA TRP A 115 12.19 17.27 4.40
C TRP A 115 11.68 17.45 5.83
N GLU A 116 12.58 17.34 6.78
CA GLU A 116 12.46 17.97 8.08
C GLU A 116 12.81 19.45 7.91
N ILE A 117 11.79 20.33 8.03
CA ILE A 117 11.94 21.78 7.81
C ILE A 117 12.50 22.44 9.07
N ASN A 118 12.01 22.02 10.23
CA ASN A 118 12.48 22.39 11.57
C ASN A 118 11.98 21.36 12.59
N ASP A 119 12.22 21.57 13.88
CA ASP A 119 11.86 20.63 14.96
C ASP A 119 10.36 20.35 15.14
N ILE A 120 9.47 21.07 14.43
CA ILE A 120 8.01 21.01 14.58
C ILE A 120 7.32 20.68 13.25
N LEU A 121 7.96 20.99 12.12
CA LEU A 121 7.36 20.90 10.80
C LEU A 121 8.20 20.00 9.90
N SER A 122 7.54 19.01 9.32
CA SER A 122 8.06 18.19 8.23
C SER A 122 7.10 18.19 7.05
N THR A 123 7.63 17.89 5.87
CA THR A 123 6.85 17.70 4.65
C THR A 123 7.39 16.51 3.89
N ALA A 124 6.49 15.76 3.24
CA ALA A 124 6.84 14.61 2.44
C ALA A 124 5.94 14.54 1.21
N GLY A 125 6.48 13.93 0.16
CA GLY A 125 5.76 13.61 -1.06
C GLY A 125 6.08 12.20 -1.50
N SER A 126 5.26 11.70 -2.43
CA SER A 126 5.45 10.40 -3.05
C SER A 126 4.99 10.44 -4.50
N THR A 127 5.74 9.81 -5.39
CA THR A 127 5.35 9.54 -6.77
C THR A 127 5.37 8.05 -6.99
N GLN A 128 4.28 7.48 -7.48
CA GLN A 128 4.14 6.05 -7.67
C GLN A 128 3.81 5.68 -9.12
N PHE A 129 4.19 4.46 -9.49
CA PHE A 129 3.80 3.80 -10.72
C PHE A 129 3.44 2.37 -10.34
N ASN A 130 2.15 2.05 -10.33
CA ASN A 130 1.63 0.73 -10.00
C ASN A 130 0.87 0.18 -11.19
N ARG A 131 1.04 -1.12 -11.45
CA ARG A 131 0.12 -1.84 -12.32
C ARG A 131 -1.20 -2.02 -11.58
N ALA A 132 -2.31 -1.76 -12.26
CA ALA A 132 -3.65 -1.98 -11.74
C ALA A 132 -4.50 -2.69 -12.80
N MET A 133 -5.61 -3.28 -12.36
CA MET A 133 -6.63 -3.88 -13.23
C MET A 133 -7.89 -3.04 -13.18
N ASP A 134 -8.50 -2.83 -14.34
CA ASP A 134 -9.84 -2.25 -14.42
C ASP A 134 -10.93 -3.33 -14.29
N ASP A 135 -12.18 -2.90 -14.21
CA ASP A 135 -13.35 -3.78 -14.12
C ASP A 135 -13.55 -4.66 -15.38
N THR A 136 -12.87 -4.35 -16.48
CA THR A 136 -12.88 -5.15 -17.73
C THR A 136 -11.79 -6.22 -17.75
N GLY A 137 -10.89 -6.23 -16.76
CA GLY A 137 -9.72 -7.10 -16.68
C GLY A 137 -8.53 -6.62 -17.51
N SER A 138 -8.54 -5.36 -17.97
CA SER A 138 -7.43 -4.75 -18.69
C SER A 138 -6.44 -4.12 -17.72
N ALA A 139 -5.15 -4.35 -17.95
CA ALA A 139 -4.09 -3.78 -17.15
C ALA A 139 -3.75 -2.34 -17.57
N TYR A 140 -3.54 -1.45 -16.60
CA TYR A 140 -3.06 -0.09 -16.80
C TYR A 140 -2.02 0.30 -15.74
N THR A 141 -1.46 1.51 -15.85
CA THR A 141 -0.50 2.07 -14.90
C THR A 141 -1.05 3.35 -14.28
N GLU A 142 -0.94 3.46 -12.97
CA GLU A 142 -1.35 4.62 -12.16
C GLU A 142 -0.32 5.04 -11.11
#